data_AF-H8WG41-F1
#
_entry.id   AF-H8WG41-F1
#
_cell.length_a   1.000
_cell.length_b   1.000
_cell.length_c   1.000
_cell.angle_alpha   90.00
_cell.angle_beta   90.00
_cell.angle_gamma   90.00
#
_symmetry.space_group_name_H-M   'P 1'
#
loop_
_entity.id
_entity.type
_entity.pdbx_description
1 polymer ?
#
loop_
_entity_poly.entity_id
_entity_poly.type
_entity_poly.pdbx_seq_one_letter_code
_entity_poly.pdbx_strand_id
1 'polypeptide(L)'
;GCNLYFSQIEELMFELSMWRCNDELRDRAEELHRASKKAAAKHYIEFWKQIPPNEPYRVMLGYVRDKLYYTRERSRHLLTTGFSEIPEDWAFSNVEEFLEPLELCYRSLCASGDTTVADGSLLDFLRQVSTFGLSLVKLDIRQESERHTDVLDAITTHLGIGSYREWPEEQRQEWLLSELRGKRPLLGSDLPETEEVADVLGTFRVLAELPA
;
A
#
# COMPACT_ATOMS: atom_id res chain seq x y z
N GLY A 1 -5.67 1.24 7.61
CA GLY A 1 -6.92 1.07 6.84
C GLY A 1 -7.66 -0.21 7.14
N CYS A 2 -6.99 -1.37 7.04
CA CYS A 2 -7.60 -2.69 6.95
C CYS A 2 -8.75 -3.00 7.92
N ASN A 3 -8.64 -2.62 9.20
CA ASN A 3 -9.70 -2.86 10.19
C ASN A 3 -11.05 -2.21 9.83
N LEU A 4 -11.03 -1.02 9.22
CA LEU A 4 -12.27 -0.33 8.82
C LEU A 4 -12.95 -1.03 7.64
N TYR A 5 -12.15 -1.63 6.75
CA TYR A 5 -12.66 -2.33 5.57
C TYR A 5 -13.23 -3.72 5.88
N PHE A 6 -12.88 -4.30 7.04
CA PHE A 6 -13.36 -5.64 7.43
C PHE A 6 -14.87 -5.69 7.69
N SER A 7 -15.43 -4.75 8.43
CA SER A 7 -16.88 -4.74 8.67
C SER A 7 -17.64 -4.54 7.36
N GLN A 8 -17.13 -3.67 6.49
CA GLN A 8 -17.75 -3.34 5.21
C GLN A 8 -17.70 -4.51 4.22
N ILE A 9 -16.58 -5.23 4.14
CA ILE A 9 -16.49 -6.40 3.27
C ILE A 9 -17.44 -7.51 3.72
N GLU A 10 -17.62 -7.69 5.03
CA GLU A 10 -18.55 -8.69 5.56
C GLU A 10 -20.01 -8.32 5.25
N GLU A 11 -20.40 -7.06 5.44
CA GLU A 11 -21.73 -6.56 5.04
C GLU A 11 -21.98 -6.74 3.53
N LEU A 12 -21.00 -6.38 2.69
CA LEU A 12 -21.08 -6.59 1.24
C LEU A 12 -21.20 -8.06 0.89
N MET A 13 -20.52 -8.96 1.60
CA MET A 13 -20.67 -10.41 1.39
C MET A 13 -22.09 -10.88 1.71
N PHE A 14 -22.76 -10.33 2.72
CA PHE A 14 -24.16 -10.65 3.00
C PHE A 14 -25.10 -10.16 1.88
N GLU A 15 -24.95 -8.90 1.48
CA GLU A 15 -25.76 -8.26 0.45
C GLU A 15 -25.57 -8.91 -0.93
N LEU A 16 -24.31 -9.17 -1.31
CA LEU A 16 -23.92 -9.61 -2.64
C LEU A 16 -24.04 -11.14 -2.86
N SER A 17 -25.22 -11.69 -2.58
CA SER A 17 -25.60 -13.11 -2.74
C SER A 17 -26.02 -13.56 -4.16
N MET A 18 -25.86 -12.72 -5.18
CA MET A 18 -26.35 -12.96 -6.54
C MET A 18 -25.52 -14.04 -7.26
N TRP A 19 -26.18 -14.77 -8.16
CA TRP A 19 -25.55 -15.77 -9.02
C TRP A 19 -25.34 -15.30 -10.46
N ARG A 20 -26.07 -14.26 -10.90
CA ARG A 20 -25.95 -13.66 -12.23
C ARG A 20 -24.72 -12.74 -12.28
N CYS A 21 -23.83 -13.00 -13.22
CA CYS A 21 -22.60 -12.23 -13.42
C CYS A 21 -22.13 -12.34 -14.87
N ASN A 22 -21.21 -11.44 -15.25
CA ASN A 22 -20.52 -11.52 -16.53
C ASN A 22 -19.51 -12.68 -16.57
N ASP A 23 -19.01 -13.02 -17.76
CA ASP A 23 -18.09 -14.15 -17.96
C ASP A 23 -16.75 -13.92 -17.25
N GLU A 24 -16.25 -12.67 -17.24
CA GLU A 24 -15.00 -12.28 -16.58
C GLU A 24 -15.02 -12.57 -15.06
N LEU A 25 -16.08 -12.17 -14.35
CA LEU A 25 -16.23 -12.44 -12.92
C LEU A 25 -16.39 -13.95 -12.66
N ARG A 26 -17.12 -14.65 -13.53
CA ARG A 26 -17.35 -16.09 -13.40
C ARG A 26 -16.04 -16.86 -13.46
N ASP A 27 -15.23 -16.61 -14.49
CA ASP A 27 -13.94 -17.27 -14.69
C ASP A 27 -12.99 -16.98 -13.51
N ARG A 28 -12.95 -15.72 -13.05
CA ARG A 28 -12.13 -15.31 -11.92
C ARG A 28 -12.58 -15.97 -10.60
N ALA A 29 -13.88 -16.00 -10.33
CA ALA A 29 -14.42 -16.66 -9.15
C ALA A 29 -14.15 -18.18 -9.17
N GLU A 30 -14.25 -18.84 -10.33
CA GLU A 30 -13.93 -20.26 -10.47
C GLU A 30 -12.44 -20.55 -10.25
N GLU A 31 -11.55 -19.68 -10.73
CA GLU A 31 -10.12 -19.75 -10.45
C GLU A 31 -9.84 -19.64 -8.94
N LEU A 32 -10.38 -18.62 -8.28
CA LEU A 32 -10.20 -18.38 -6.84
C LEU A 32 -10.78 -19.53 -6.00
N HIS A 33 -11.96 -20.03 -6.37
CA HIS A 33 -12.59 -21.16 -5.68
C HIS A 33 -11.73 -22.43 -5.80
N ARG A 34 -11.11 -22.68 -6.96
CA ARG A 34 -10.17 -23.81 -7.14
C ARG A 34 -8.87 -23.61 -6.37
N ALA A 35 -8.35 -22.39 -6.33
CA ALA A 35 -7.14 -22.02 -5.60
C ALA A 35 -7.32 -22.08 -4.07
N SER A 36 -8.55 -21.90 -3.57
CA SER A 36 -8.93 -21.93 -2.15
C SER A 36 -8.76 -23.31 -1.44
N LYS A 37 -7.94 -24.22 -1.97
CA LYS A 37 -7.70 -25.53 -1.37
C LYS A 37 -6.69 -25.46 -0.20
N LYS A 38 -7.19 -25.80 1.00
CA LYS A 38 -6.50 -26.31 2.23
C LYS A 38 -6.17 -25.38 3.40
N ALA A 39 -6.64 -24.14 3.46
CA ALA A 39 -6.69 -23.42 4.72
C ALA A 39 -8.04 -22.72 4.84
N ALA A 40 -9.04 -23.42 5.37
CA ALA A 40 -10.15 -22.74 6.03
C ALA A 40 -9.54 -22.07 7.28
N ALA A 41 -8.93 -20.91 7.05
CA ALA A 41 -8.30 -20.13 8.08
C ALA A 41 -9.46 -19.69 9.00
N LYS A 42 -9.51 -20.25 10.21
CA LYS A 42 -10.59 -20.04 11.19
C LYS A 42 -10.55 -18.63 11.79
N HIS A 43 -10.24 -17.63 10.99
CA HIS A 43 -10.00 -16.26 11.42
C HIS A 43 -11.28 -15.42 11.44
N TYR A 44 -12.38 -15.93 10.86
CA TYR A 44 -13.64 -15.21 10.70
C TYR A 44 -14.78 -15.91 11.42
N ILE A 45 -15.70 -15.10 11.96
CA ILE A 45 -16.93 -15.59 12.61
C ILE A 45 -17.97 -15.94 11.55
N GLU A 46 -18.09 -15.11 10.51
CA GLU A 46 -19.03 -15.29 9.40
C GLU A 46 -18.34 -15.81 8.14
N PHE A 47 -19.06 -16.60 7.33
CA PHE A 47 -18.52 -17.25 6.12
C PHE A 47 -17.21 -18.01 6.37
N TRP A 48 -17.10 -18.68 7.53
CA TRP A 48 -15.98 -19.56 7.88
C TRP A 48 -16.03 -20.91 7.17
N LYS A 49 -17.21 -21.26 6.64
CA LYS A 49 -17.40 -22.39 5.74
C LYS A 49 -17.07 -21.97 4.31
N GLN A 50 -16.74 -22.95 3.48
CA GLN A 50 -16.47 -22.71 2.07
C GLN A 50 -17.66 -22.04 1.38
N ILE A 51 -17.41 -20.92 0.72
CA ILE A 51 -18.41 -20.18 -0.03
C ILE A 51 -18.78 -20.99 -1.28
N PRO A 52 -20.07 -21.23 -1.56
CA PRO A 52 -20.51 -21.96 -2.74
C PRO A 52 -20.04 -21.29 -4.04
N PRO A 53 -19.57 -22.05 -5.05
CA PRO A 53 -19.08 -21.47 -6.31
C PRO A 53 -20.17 -20.79 -7.15
N ASN A 54 -21.45 -21.07 -6.89
CA ASN A 54 -22.58 -20.41 -7.52
C ASN A 54 -22.86 -19.00 -6.95
N GLU A 55 -22.08 -18.53 -5.99
CA GLU A 55 -22.14 -17.18 -5.41
C GLU A 55 -20.85 -16.39 -5.77
N PRO A 56 -20.66 -16.03 -7.06
CA PRO A 56 -19.38 -15.52 -7.59
C PRO A 56 -18.90 -14.23 -6.91
N TYR A 57 -19.82 -13.31 -6.60
CA TYR A 57 -19.46 -12.08 -5.88
C TYR A 57 -18.94 -12.38 -4.48
N ARG A 58 -19.58 -13.30 -3.73
CA ARG A 58 -19.09 -13.70 -2.41
C ARG A 58 -17.74 -14.40 -2.47
N VAL A 59 -17.48 -15.20 -3.51
CA VAL A 59 -16.17 -15.81 -3.72
C VAL A 59 -15.10 -14.73 -3.90
N MET A 60 -15.36 -13.73 -4.75
CA MET A 60 -14.45 -12.59 -4.95
C MET A 60 -14.24 -11.78 -3.67
N LEU A 61 -15.32 -11.40 -2.97
CA LEU A 61 -15.24 -10.62 -1.73
C LEU A 61 -14.59 -11.41 -0.59
N GLY A 62 -14.78 -12.73 -0.55
CA GLY A 62 -14.08 -13.62 0.39
C GLY A 62 -12.57 -13.62 0.16
N TYR A 63 -12.13 -13.64 -1.10
CA TYR A 63 -10.72 -13.46 -1.45
C TYR A 63 -10.19 -12.08 -0.99
N VAL A 64 -10.95 -11.01 -1.23
CA VAL A 64 -10.58 -9.65 -0.78
C VAL A 64 -10.46 -9.60 0.75
N ARG A 65 -11.40 -10.19 1.48
CA ARG A 65 -11.36 -10.30 2.94
C ARG A 65 -10.11 -11.03 3.42
N ASP A 66 -9.78 -12.15 2.78
CA ASP A 66 -8.60 -12.95 3.13
C ASP A 66 -7.31 -12.16 2.90
N LYS A 67 -7.21 -11.45 1.78
CA LYS A 67 -6.06 -10.62 1.46
C LYS A 67 -5.95 -9.41 2.39
N LEU A 68 -7.06 -8.78 2.78
CA LEU A 68 -7.10 -7.75 3.83
C LEU A 68 -6.60 -8.27 5.18
N TYR A 69 -6.86 -9.54 5.51
CA TYR A 69 -6.41 -10.17 6.77
C TYR A 69 -4.92 -10.32 6.79
N TYR A 70 -4.36 -10.90 5.74
CA TYR A 70 -2.92 -11.01 5.61
C TYR A 70 -2.24 -9.65 5.53
N THR A 71 -2.86 -8.65 4.90
CA THR A 71 -2.36 -7.26 4.92
C THR A 71 -2.26 -6.74 6.36
N ARG A 72 -3.33 -6.88 7.14
CA ARG A 72 -3.35 -6.46 8.55
C ARG A 72 -2.30 -7.19 9.40
N GLU A 73 -2.27 -8.52 9.33
CA GLU A 73 -1.36 -9.32 10.14
C GLU A 73 0.10 -9.09 9.75
N ARG A 74 0.38 -8.92 8.45
CA ARG A 74 1.72 -8.57 7.96
C ARG A 74 2.16 -7.21 8.51
N SER A 75 1.31 -6.17 8.44
CA SER A 75 1.61 -4.88 9.04
C SER A 75 1.83 -4.99 10.56
N ARG A 76 1.03 -5.79 11.27
CA ARG A 76 1.18 -6.02 12.72
C ARG A 76 2.52 -6.68 13.06
N HIS A 77 2.92 -7.70 12.30
CA HIS A 77 4.22 -8.37 12.46
C HIS A 77 5.37 -7.39 12.21
N LEU A 78 5.36 -6.66 11.10
CA LEU A 78 6.38 -5.66 10.79
C LEU A 78 6.49 -4.59 11.90
N LEU A 79 5.36 -4.12 12.43
CA LEU A 79 5.33 -3.16 13.54
C LEU A 79 5.89 -3.71 14.86
N THR A 80 5.70 -5.01 15.14
CA THR A 80 6.06 -5.60 16.44
C THR A 80 7.48 -6.18 16.44
N THR A 81 7.87 -6.82 15.35
CA THR A 81 9.10 -7.62 15.25
C THR A 81 10.04 -7.17 14.12
N GLY A 82 9.64 -6.20 13.29
CA GLY A 82 10.42 -5.77 12.12
C GLY A 82 10.45 -6.78 10.98
N PHE A 83 9.75 -7.91 11.12
CA PHE A 83 9.76 -9.02 10.16
C PHE A 83 8.41 -9.75 10.15
N SER A 84 7.99 -10.25 8.99
CA SER A 84 6.78 -11.06 8.84
C SER A 84 7.02 -12.25 7.92
N GLU A 85 6.64 -13.45 8.36
CA GLU A 85 6.65 -14.68 7.56
C GLU A 85 5.52 -14.73 6.52
N ILE A 86 4.51 -13.86 6.62
CA ILE A 86 3.40 -13.79 5.67
C ILE A 86 3.95 -13.28 4.33
N PRO A 87 3.85 -14.03 3.21
CA PRO A 87 4.35 -13.59 1.92
C PRO A 87 3.73 -12.26 1.43
N GLU A 88 4.45 -11.48 0.63
CA GLU A 88 3.96 -10.19 0.13
C GLU A 88 2.78 -10.33 -0.83
N ASP A 89 2.81 -11.35 -1.70
CA ASP A 89 1.76 -11.66 -2.67
C ASP A 89 0.41 -12.04 -2.02
N TRP A 90 0.45 -12.42 -0.73
CA TRP A 90 -0.74 -12.72 0.07
C TRP A 90 -1.39 -11.48 0.68
N ALA A 91 -0.73 -10.32 0.64
CA ALA A 91 -1.22 -9.04 1.12
C ALA A 91 -1.43 -8.06 -0.05
N PHE A 92 -2.26 -7.04 0.17
CA PHE A 92 -2.37 -5.94 -0.78
C PHE A 92 -1.12 -5.06 -0.68
N SER A 93 -0.43 -4.91 -1.81
CA SER A 93 0.80 -4.10 -1.90
C SER A 93 0.52 -2.65 -2.33
N ASN A 94 -0.59 -2.43 -3.03
CA ASN A 94 -1.04 -1.11 -3.48
C ASN A 94 -2.57 -1.04 -3.52
N VAL A 95 -3.11 0.17 -3.71
CA VAL A 95 -4.56 0.40 -3.70
C VAL A 95 -5.24 -0.12 -4.96
N GLU A 96 -4.55 -0.12 -6.10
CA GLU A 96 -5.07 -0.58 -7.38
C GLU A 96 -5.38 -2.08 -7.33
N GLU A 97 -4.51 -2.87 -6.71
CA GLU A 97 -4.71 -4.30 -6.47
C GLU A 97 -5.94 -4.56 -5.58
N PHE A 98 -6.23 -3.66 -4.65
CA PHE A 98 -7.42 -3.76 -3.79
C PHE A 98 -8.70 -3.32 -4.52
N LEU A 99 -8.62 -2.30 -5.38
CA LEU A 99 -9.75 -1.80 -6.18
C LEU A 99 -10.16 -2.76 -7.28
N GLU A 100 -9.20 -3.42 -7.96
CA GLU A 100 -9.45 -4.32 -9.10
C GLU A 100 -10.61 -5.31 -8.88
N PRO A 101 -10.64 -6.13 -7.81
CA PRO A 101 -11.72 -7.09 -7.60
C PRO A 101 -13.07 -6.42 -7.29
N LEU A 102 -13.06 -5.23 -6.67
CA LEU A 102 -14.27 -4.46 -6.36
C LEU A 102 -14.85 -3.83 -7.63
N GLU A 103 -14.01 -3.29 -8.49
CA GLU A 103 -14.39 -2.76 -9.80
C GLU A 103 -14.91 -3.86 -10.71
N LEU A 104 -14.31 -5.06 -10.67
CA LEU A 104 -14.82 -6.22 -11.40
C LEU A 104 -16.23 -6.60 -10.95
N CYS A 105 -16.49 -6.61 -9.64
CA CYS A 105 -17.84 -6.83 -9.10
C CYS A 105 -18.82 -5.76 -9.60
N TYR A 106 -18.41 -4.48 -9.57
CA TYR A 106 -19.23 -3.35 -10.03
C TYR A 106 -19.57 -3.47 -11.52
N ARG A 107 -18.57 -3.70 -12.38
CA ARG A 107 -18.78 -3.91 -13.83
C ARG A 107 -19.72 -5.09 -14.10
N SER A 108 -19.56 -6.20 -13.38
CA SER A 108 -20.41 -7.38 -13.54
C SER A 108 -21.87 -7.13 -13.14
N LEU A 109 -22.12 -6.43 -12.03
CA LEU A 109 -23.47 -6.05 -11.61
C LEU A 109 -24.14 -5.16 -12.66
N CYS A 110 -23.43 -4.14 -13.14
CA CYS A 110 -23.92 -3.26 -14.19
C CYS A 110 -24.24 -4.02 -15.49
N ALA A 111 -23.37 -4.94 -15.92
CA ALA A 111 -23.60 -5.77 -17.10
C ALA A 111 -24.79 -6.74 -16.95
N SER A 112 -25.10 -7.14 -15.71
CA SER A 112 -26.21 -8.05 -15.40
C SER A 112 -27.56 -7.33 -15.22
N GLY A 113 -27.58 -6.00 -15.31
CA GLY A 113 -28.77 -5.16 -15.09
C GLY A 113 -29.01 -4.79 -13.63
N ASP A 114 -28.08 -5.11 -12.73
CA ASP A 114 -28.16 -4.89 -11.29
C ASP A 114 -27.45 -3.59 -10.86
N THR A 115 -27.47 -2.55 -11.70
CA THR A 115 -26.80 -1.26 -11.43
C THR A 115 -27.28 -0.60 -10.12
N THR A 116 -28.55 -0.73 -9.76
CA THR A 116 -29.06 -0.21 -8.48
C THR A 116 -28.38 -0.86 -7.27
N VAL A 117 -28.01 -2.14 -7.38
CA VAL A 117 -27.24 -2.84 -6.34
C VAL A 117 -25.78 -2.38 -6.36
N ALA A 118 -25.20 -2.22 -7.55
CA ALA A 118 -23.84 -1.73 -7.74
C ALA A 118 -23.65 -0.32 -7.14
N ASP A 119 -24.61 0.57 -7.36
CA ASP A 119 -24.61 1.97 -6.89
C ASP A 119 -24.95 2.14 -5.40
N GLY A 120 -25.21 1.04 -4.68
CA GLY A 120 -25.41 1.03 -3.24
C GLY A 120 -24.10 0.91 -2.46
N SER A 121 -24.07 -0.01 -1.49
CA SER A 121 -22.93 -0.23 -0.58
C SER A 121 -21.60 -0.47 -1.30
N LEU A 122 -21.62 -1.10 -2.49
CA LEU A 122 -20.41 -1.36 -3.26
C LEU A 122 -19.77 -0.07 -3.79
N LEU A 123 -20.58 0.86 -4.32
CA LEU A 123 -20.09 2.15 -4.79
C LEU A 123 -19.55 3.00 -3.64
N ASP A 124 -20.21 2.98 -2.49
CA ASP A 124 -19.73 3.68 -1.30
C ASP A 124 -18.40 3.10 -0.81
N PHE A 125 -18.25 1.77 -0.85
CA PHE A 125 -16.98 1.11 -0.52
C PHE A 125 -15.86 1.46 -1.51
N LEU A 126 -16.14 1.45 -2.82
CA LEU A 126 -15.19 1.89 -3.85
C LEU A 126 -14.71 3.33 -3.62
N ARG A 127 -15.64 4.24 -3.27
CA ARG A 127 -15.31 5.64 -2.94
C ARG A 127 -14.42 5.73 -1.70
N GLN A 128 -14.69 4.94 -0.67
CA GLN A 128 -13.88 4.92 0.55
C GLN A 128 -12.47 4.42 0.27
N VAL A 129 -12.33 3.31 -0.46
CA VAL A 129 -11.01 2.78 -0.85
C VAL A 129 -10.25 3.80 -1.70
N SER A 130 -10.92 4.46 -2.64
CA SER A 130 -10.31 5.52 -3.47
C SER A 130 -9.90 6.75 -2.67
N THR A 131 -10.64 7.08 -1.61
CA THR A 131 -10.39 8.27 -0.78
C THR A 131 -9.29 8.03 0.24
N PHE A 132 -9.30 6.86 0.90
CA PHE A 132 -8.46 6.56 2.06
C PHE A 132 -7.30 5.62 1.74
N GLY A 133 -7.39 4.84 0.65
CA GLY A 133 -6.38 3.84 0.29
C GLY A 133 -6.13 2.81 1.41
N LEU A 134 -4.93 2.25 1.46
CA LEU A 134 -4.53 1.30 2.51
C LEU A 134 -4.11 2.00 3.82
N SER A 135 -3.58 3.23 3.69
CA SER A 135 -2.93 3.98 4.78
C SER A 135 -3.86 4.95 5.55
N LEU A 136 -5.09 5.16 5.08
CA LEU A 136 -6.08 6.15 5.57
C LEU A 136 -5.67 7.62 5.37
N VAL A 137 -4.46 7.96 5.76
CA VAL A 137 -3.88 9.30 5.64
C VAL A 137 -2.48 9.21 5.05
N LYS A 138 -2.09 10.25 4.33
CA LYS A 138 -0.70 10.44 3.92
C LYS A 138 0.05 11.16 5.03
N LEU A 139 1.24 10.67 5.36
CA LEU A 139 2.10 11.30 6.36
C LEU A 139 2.90 12.42 5.71
N ASP A 140 2.75 13.64 6.22
CA ASP A 140 3.57 14.78 5.80
C ASP A 140 4.89 14.77 6.58
N ILE A 141 6.02 14.80 5.85
CA ILE A 141 7.36 14.82 6.45
C ILE A 141 7.87 16.26 6.43
N ARG A 142 8.26 16.76 7.60
CA ARG A 142 8.77 18.12 7.76
C ARG A 142 10.09 18.11 8.51
N GLN A 143 11.03 18.91 8.02
CA GLN A 143 12.30 19.18 8.65
C GLN A 143 12.73 20.62 8.31
N GLU A 144 13.52 21.25 9.18
CA GLU A 144 14.02 22.61 8.96
C GLU A 144 15.16 22.65 7.93
N SER A 145 15.26 23.75 7.18
CA SER A 145 16.22 23.89 6.08
C SER A 145 17.68 23.86 6.53
N GLU A 146 17.97 24.33 7.74
CA GLU A 146 19.33 24.29 8.31
C GLU A 146 19.82 22.85 8.41
N ARG A 147 18.99 21.92 8.92
CA ARG A 147 19.36 20.50 9.03
C ARG A 147 19.77 19.87 7.70
N HIS A 148 19.13 20.25 6.60
CA HIS A 148 19.55 19.81 5.27
C HIS A 148 20.88 20.45 4.84
N THR A 149 21.09 21.72 5.20
CA THR A 149 22.35 22.43 4.97
C THR A 149 23.50 21.76 5.73
N ASP A 150 23.30 21.37 6.99
CA ASP A 150 24.28 20.62 7.80
C ASP A 150 24.70 19.31 7.13
N VAL A 151 23.74 18.54 6.59
CA VAL A 151 24.05 17.31 5.85
C VAL A 151 24.88 17.59 4.61
N LEU A 152 24.47 18.57 3.80
CA LEU A 152 25.20 18.93 2.58
C LEU A 152 26.62 19.44 2.90
N ASP A 153 26.77 20.21 3.97
CA ASP A 153 28.06 20.74 4.42
C ASP A 153 29.01 19.64 4.91
N ALA A 154 28.48 18.66 5.65
CA ALA A 154 29.25 17.48 6.06
C ALA A 154 29.75 16.69 4.84
N ILE A 155 28.90 16.52 3.82
CA ILE A 155 29.26 15.84 2.56
C ILE A 155 30.35 16.61 1.81
N THR A 156 30.17 17.91 1.55
CA THR A 156 31.13 18.69 0.77
C THR A 156 32.49 18.80 1.47
N THR A 157 32.47 18.91 2.80
CA THR A 157 33.69 18.98 3.62
C THR A 157 34.43 17.63 3.60
N HIS A 158 33.70 16.51 3.75
CA HIS A 158 34.29 15.17 3.68
C HIS A 158 34.90 14.86 2.31
N LEU A 159 34.24 15.30 1.23
CA LEU A 159 34.75 15.14 -0.13
C LEU A 159 35.92 16.09 -0.47
N GLY A 160 36.25 17.03 0.40
CA GLY A 160 37.32 18.00 0.20
C GLY A 160 37.03 19.04 -0.88
N ILE A 161 35.75 19.28 -1.20
CA ILE A 161 35.33 20.24 -2.24
C ILE A 161 34.90 21.60 -1.67
N GLY A 162 34.82 21.73 -0.35
CA GLY A 162 34.55 22.99 0.37
C GLY A 162 33.44 22.85 1.42
N SER A 163 33.03 23.98 2.01
CA SER A 163 31.90 24.06 2.94
C SER A 163 30.67 24.61 2.20
N TYR A 164 29.65 23.77 2.00
CA TYR A 164 28.37 24.16 1.43
C TYR A 164 27.71 25.31 2.22
N ARG A 165 27.89 25.32 3.55
CA ARG A 165 27.36 26.37 4.43
C ARG A 165 27.97 27.74 4.12
N GLU A 166 29.25 27.79 3.78
CA GLU A 166 29.95 29.05 3.49
C GLU A 166 29.71 29.56 2.05
N TRP A 167 29.18 28.72 1.16
CA TRP A 167 28.94 29.12 -0.23
C TRP A 167 27.82 30.16 -0.37
N PRO A 168 27.97 31.12 -1.31
CA PRO A 168 26.87 31.97 -1.74
C PRO A 168 25.79 31.14 -2.43
N GLU A 169 24.57 31.65 -2.43
CA GLU A 169 23.39 30.94 -2.94
C GLU A 169 23.53 30.50 -4.40
N GLU A 170 24.12 31.33 -5.26
CA GLU A 170 24.35 31.00 -6.66
C GLU A 170 25.26 29.76 -6.82
N GLN A 171 26.30 29.66 -5.98
CA GLN A 171 27.22 28.52 -5.99
C GLN A 171 26.55 27.25 -5.45
N ARG A 172 25.71 27.37 -4.42
CA ARG A 172 24.90 26.24 -3.90
C ARG A 172 24.00 25.66 -4.98
N GLN A 173 23.28 26.53 -5.71
CA GLN A 173 22.40 26.11 -6.80
C GLN A 173 23.17 25.47 -7.96
N GLU A 174 24.29 26.06 -8.38
CA GLU A 174 25.12 25.51 -9.45
C GLU A 174 25.61 24.10 -9.09
N TRP A 175 26.11 23.91 -7.87
CA TRP A 175 26.58 22.61 -7.40
C TRP A 175 25.45 21.59 -7.29
N LEU A 176 24.31 21.94 -6.68
CA LEU A 176 23.15 21.05 -6.59
C LEU A 176 22.66 20.60 -7.97
N LEU A 177 22.57 21.52 -8.93
CA LEU A 177 22.15 21.19 -10.30
C LEU A 177 23.15 20.29 -11.01
N SER A 178 24.45 20.45 -10.74
CA SER A 178 25.49 19.57 -11.26
C SER A 178 25.33 18.14 -10.71
N GLU A 179 25.19 17.99 -9.39
CA GLU A 179 25.04 16.69 -8.74
C GLU A 179 23.73 16.00 -9.13
N LEU A 180 22.61 16.73 -9.23
CA LEU A 180 21.31 16.20 -9.65
C LEU A 180 21.30 15.68 -11.10
N ARG A 181 22.14 16.24 -11.99
CA ARG A 181 22.32 15.75 -13.37
C ARG A 181 23.33 14.61 -13.45
N GLY A 182 24.23 14.52 -12.48
CA GLY A 182 25.21 13.47 -12.35
C GLY A 182 24.58 12.10 -12.08
N LYS A 183 25.31 11.04 -12.44
CA LYS A 183 24.97 9.65 -12.08
C LYS A 183 25.90 9.08 -11.01
N ARG A 184 26.87 9.87 -10.58
CA ARG A 184 27.85 9.46 -9.58
C ARG A 184 27.18 9.49 -8.20
N PRO A 185 27.24 8.40 -7.41
CA PRO A 185 26.77 8.44 -6.03
C PRO A 185 27.54 9.48 -5.21
N LEU A 186 26.80 10.33 -4.50
CA LEU A 186 27.35 11.40 -3.68
C LEU A 186 27.68 10.95 -2.25
N LEU A 187 26.86 10.07 -1.68
CA LEU A 187 27.02 9.55 -0.32
C LEU A 187 27.97 8.35 -0.29
N GLY A 188 29.13 8.51 0.35
CA GLY A 188 30.03 7.41 0.71
C GLY A 188 29.58 6.71 1.99
N SER A 189 29.92 5.42 2.13
CA SER A 189 29.65 4.66 3.38
C SER A 189 30.50 5.09 4.57
N ASP A 190 31.50 5.95 4.33
CA ASP A 190 32.48 6.45 5.29
C ASP A 190 32.23 7.91 5.72
N LEU A 191 31.09 8.49 5.35
CA LEU A 191 30.72 9.85 5.74
C LEU A 191 30.64 9.96 7.28
N PRO A 192 31.35 10.91 7.92
CA PRO A 192 31.21 11.17 9.34
C PRO A 192 29.81 11.75 9.63
N GLU A 193 28.98 11.00 10.35
CA GLU A 193 27.63 11.44 10.72
C GLU A 193 27.63 11.94 12.18
N THR A 194 27.30 13.22 12.39
CA THR A 194 26.83 13.69 13.71
C THR A 194 25.45 13.10 13.98
N GLU A 195 24.96 13.16 15.23
CA GLU A 195 23.60 12.71 15.56
C GLU A 195 22.54 13.39 14.67
N GLU A 196 22.74 14.68 14.39
CA GLU A 196 21.84 15.48 13.57
C GLU A 196 21.84 15.08 12.09
N VAL A 197 23.02 14.78 11.54
CA VAL A 197 23.17 14.30 10.16
C VAL A 197 22.63 12.88 10.01
N ALA A 198 22.91 12.01 10.99
CA ALA A 198 22.42 10.63 11.02
C ALA A 198 20.88 10.58 11.05
N ASP A 199 20.23 11.47 11.79
CA ASP A 199 18.77 11.58 11.88
C ASP A 199 18.13 11.96 10.53
N VAL A 200 18.68 12.97 9.83
CA VAL A 200 18.18 13.38 8.52
C VAL A 200 18.37 12.28 7.47
N LEU A 201 19.57 11.68 7.40
CA LEU A 201 19.85 10.58 6.49
C LEU A 201 19.00 9.34 6.81
N GLY A 202 18.84 9.03 8.10
CA GLY A 202 17.98 7.96 8.60
C GLY A 202 16.53 8.15 8.19
N THR A 203 16.01 9.38 8.27
CA THR A 203 14.66 9.72 7.79
C THR A 203 14.50 9.37 6.31
N PHE A 204 15.44 9.77 5.45
CA PHE A 204 15.36 9.42 4.03
C PHE A 204 15.53 7.93 3.75
N ARG A 205 16.34 7.20 4.54
CA ARG A 205 16.45 5.73 4.45
C ARG A 205 15.10 5.08 4.74
N VAL A 206 14.41 5.50 5.80
CA VAL A 206 13.06 5.01 6.14
C VAL A 206 12.07 5.32 5.00
N LEU A 207 12.10 6.53 4.44
CA LEU A 207 11.22 6.91 3.33
C LEU A 207 11.47 6.10 2.05
N ALA A 208 12.71 5.66 1.80
CA ALA A 208 13.04 4.85 0.64
C ALA A 208 12.59 3.37 0.77
N GLU A 209 12.40 2.89 2.00
CA GLU A 209 11.97 1.52 2.30
C GLU A 209 10.46 1.37 2.41
N LEU A 210 9.73 2.45 2.71
CA LEU A 210 8.28 2.42 2.88
C LEU A 210 7.50 2.61 1.56
N PRO A 211 6.34 1.96 1.40
CA PRO A 211 5.46 2.18 0.25
C PRO A 211 4.95 3.63 0.17
N ALA A 212 4.81 4.13 -1.05
CA ALA A 212 4.31 5.48 -1.36
C ALA A 212 2.78 5.63 -1.27
#